data_AF-A0AAD8XYR8-F1
#
_entry.id   AF-A0AAD8XYR8-F1
#
_cell.length_a   1.000
_cell.length_b   1.000
_cell.length_c   1.000
_cell.angle_alpha   90.00
_cell.angle_beta   90.00
_cell.angle_gamma   90.00
#
_symmetry.space_group_name_H-M   'P 1'
#
loop_
_entity.id
_entity.type
_entity.pdbx_description
1 polymer ?
#
loop_
_entity_poly.entity_id
_entity_poly.type
_entity_poly.pdbx_seq_one_letter_code
_entity_poly.pdbx_strand_id
1 'polypeptide(L)'
;MKEQPTNHTGGPLLEQRFRQYLSAFDGKKKDFSEVEHLFDAIFHKDFFETTNNSQQQQTVSRDQTKAIHSMYFAMGTSATLIHYRRISLHTIDISYHLFQ
;
A
#
# COMPACT_ATOMS: atom_id res chain seq x y z
N MET A 1 31.58 14.08 -8.90
CA MET A 1 30.38 13.80 -8.09
C MET A 1 29.44 13.00 -8.97
N LYS A 2 29.02 11.80 -8.54
CA LYS A 2 28.14 10.95 -9.37
C LYS A 2 26.71 11.44 -9.16
N GLU A 3 26.15 12.08 -10.19
CA GLU A 3 24.74 12.45 -10.24
C GLU A 3 23.93 11.15 -10.32
N GLN A 4 23.13 10.89 -9.28
CA GLN A 4 22.13 9.84 -9.31
C GLN A 4 20.95 10.35 -10.15
N PRO A 5 20.42 9.57 -11.11
CA PRO A 5 19.29 10.02 -11.90
C PRO A 5 18.05 10.06 -11.00
N THR A 6 17.55 11.25 -10.75
CA THR A 6 16.24 11.49 -10.16
C THR A 6 15.17 11.08 -11.17
N ASN A 7 14.81 9.79 -11.14
CA ASN A 7 13.69 9.27 -11.93
C ASN A 7 12.37 9.85 -11.39
N HIS A 8 11.98 11.01 -11.92
CA HIS A 8 10.64 11.56 -11.82
C HIS A 8 9.66 10.70 -12.64
N THR A 9 9.24 9.56 -12.12
CA THR A 9 8.26 8.67 -12.77
C THR A 9 7.14 8.28 -11.81
N GLY A 10 6.49 9.28 -11.19
CA GLY A 10 5.59 9.05 -10.06
C GLY A 10 4.09 8.90 -10.37
N GLY A 11 3.66 8.94 -11.64
CA GLY A 11 2.22 8.91 -11.98
C GLY A 11 1.69 7.51 -12.31
N PRO A 12 1.97 6.96 -13.51
CA PRO A 12 1.41 5.67 -13.95
C PRO A 12 1.99 4.46 -13.20
N LEU A 13 3.27 4.53 -12.80
CA LEU A 13 3.98 3.40 -12.22
C LEU A 13 3.53 3.07 -10.79
N LEU A 14 3.17 4.09 -10.00
CA LEU A 14 2.76 3.89 -8.61
C LEU A 14 1.36 3.27 -8.53
N GLU A 15 0.42 3.76 -9.33
CA GLU A 15 -0.91 3.18 -9.44
C GLU A 15 -0.84 1.72 -9.91
N GLN A 16 -0.03 1.44 -10.93
CA GLN A 16 0.16 0.08 -11.43
C GLN A 16 0.71 -0.86 -10.34
N ARG A 17 1.75 -0.44 -9.61
CA ARG A 17 2.31 -1.22 -8.50
C ARG A 17 1.27 -1.44 -7.40
N PHE A 18 0.51 -0.39 -7.06
CA PHE A 18 -0.55 -0.50 -6.06
C PHE A 18 -1.63 -1.51 -6.48
N ARG A 19 -2.07 -1.48 -7.74
CA ARG A 19 -3.02 -2.46 -8.30
C ARG A 19 -2.46 -3.88 -8.26
N GLN A 20 -1.17 -4.05 -8.59
CA GLN A 20 -0.50 -5.35 -8.51
C GLN A 20 -0.46 -5.85 -7.07
N TYR A 21 -0.10 -5.02 -6.10
CA TYR A 21 -0.14 -5.38 -4.69
C TYR A 21 -1.55 -5.74 -4.22
N LEU A 22 -2.56 -4.94 -4.61
CA LEU A 22 -3.93 -5.21 -4.22
C LEU A 22 -4.47 -6.52 -4.79
N SER A 23 -4.02 -6.91 -5.99
CA SER A 23 -4.40 -8.19 -6.61
C SER A 23 -3.90 -9.42 -5.83
N ALA A 24 -2.91 -9.27 -4.95
CA ALA A 24 -2.46 -10.35 -4.08
C ALA A 24 -3.49 -10.70 -2.99
N PHE A 25 -4.38 -9.76 -2.65
CA PHE A 25 -5.55 -10.00 -1.79
C PHE A 25 -6.65 -10.69 -2.62
N ASP A 26 -6.48 -11.99 -2.85
CA ASP A 26 -7.35 -12.82 -3.70
C ASP A 26 -8.30 -13.74 -2.90
N GLY A 27 -8.40 -13.54 -1.58
CA GLY A 27 -9.21 -14.40 -0.71
C GLY A 27 -8.50 -15.67 -0.20
N LYS A 28 -7.25 -15.92 -0.62
CA LYS A 28 -6.47 -17.07 -0.15
C LYS A 28 -5.49 -16.65 0.94
N LYS A 29 -5.37 -17.50 1.96
CA LYS A 29 -4.37 -17.35 3.03
C LYS A 29 -2.97 -17.43 2.44
N LYS A 30 -2.12 -16.47 2.80
CA LYS A 30 -0.71 -16.41 2.38
C LYS A 30 0.15 -15.95 3.55
N ASP A 31 1.40 -16.38 3.55
CA ASP A 31 2.40 -15.74 4.39
C ASP A 31 2.80 -14.40 3.78
N PHE A 32 3.07 -13.39 4.62
CA PHE A 32 3.40 -12.06 4.10
C PHE A 32 4.71 -12.04 3.30
N SER A 33 5.65 -12.94 3.60
CA SER A 33 6.92 -13.04 2.85
C SER A 33 6.72 -13.31 1.36
N GLU A 34 5.60 -13.95 0.96
CA GLU A 34 5.26 -14.20 -0.44
C GLU A 34 4.97 -12.91 -1.21
N VAL A 35 4.50 -11.87 -0.52
CA VAL A 35 4.02 -10.60 -1.10
C VAL A 35 4.83 -9.38 -0.65
N GLU A 36 5.81 -9.57 0.22
CA GLU A 36 6.62 -8.50 0.81
C GLU A 36 7.32 -7.64 -0.24
N HIS A 37 7.81 -8.25 -1.31
CA HIS A 37 8.44 -7.53 -2.42
C HIS A 37 7.50 -6.53 -3.12
N LEU A 38 6.19 -6.83 -3.19
CA LEU A 38 5.17 -5.93 -3.74
C LEU A 38 4.89 -4.76 -2.79
N PHE A 39 4.87 -5.04 -1.49
CA PHE A 39 4.74 -4.03 -0.45
C PHE A 39 5.95 -3.06 -0.48
N ASP A 40 7.17 -3.60 -0.51
CA ASP A 40 8.41 -2.81 -0.55
C ASP A 40 8.52 -1.91 -1.79
N ALA A 41 7.89 -2.30 -2.91
CA ALA A 41 7.86 -1.53 -4.14
C ALA A 41 6.96 -0.27 -4.08
N ILE A 42 6.09 -0.16 -3.07
CA ILE A 42 5.11 0.92 -2.87
C ILE A 42 5.44 1.74 -1.63
N PHE A 43 5.72 1.07 -0.51
CA PHE A 43 5.86 1.69 0.80
C PHE A 43 7.33 1.99 1.09
N HIS A 44 7.73 3.25 0.91
CA HIS A 44 9.06 3.75 1.25
C HIS A 44 9.39 3.54 2.73
N LYS A 45 10.68 3.50 3.10
CA LYS A 45 11.12 3.27 4.48
C LYS A 45 10.58 4.32 5.47
N ASP A 46 10.53 5.58 5.02
CA ASP A 46 9.99 6.71 5.79
C ASP A 46 8.48 6.92 5.55
N PHE A 47 7.77 5.88 5.14
CA PHE A 47 6.33 5.96 4.90
C PHE A 47 5.54 6.08 6.20
N PHE A 48 4.59 7.00 6.17
CA PHE A 48 3.54 7.14 7.17
C PHE A 48 2.21 7.29 6.46
N GLU A 49 1.20 6.55 6.90
CA GLU A 49 -0.17 6.75 6.48
C GLU A 49 -1.01 7.35 7.59
N THR A 50 -2.04 8.07 7.21
CA THR A 50 -3.01 8.60 8.14
C THR A 50 -4.30 7.84 7.99
N THR A 51 -4.60 6.98 8.96
CA THR A 51 -5.85 6.22 8.99
C THR A 51 -6.86 6.97 9.84
N ASN A 52 -8.08 7.17 9.31
CA ASN A 52 -9.20 7.68 10.08
C ASN A 52 -10.00 6.50 10.62
N ASN A 53 -9.77 6.13 11.87
CA ASN A 53 -10.58 5.11 12.52
C ASN A 53 -11.51 5.77 13.54
N SER A 54 -12.79 5.88 13.17
CA SER A 54 -14.01 6.24 13.93
C SER A 54 -14.02 7.32 15.02
N GLN A 55 -12.91 7.99 15.36
CA GLN A 55 -12.86 9.14 16.29
C GLN A 55 -11.47 9.79 16.45
N GLN A 56 -10.40 9.18 15.93
CA GLN A 56 -9.04 9.77 16.00
C GLN A 56 -8.27 9.55 14.70
N GLN A 57 -7.60 10.61 14.26
CA GLN A 57 -6.63 10.56 13.17
C GLN A 57 -5.35 9.92 13.73
N GLN A 58 -5.03 8.70 13.27
CA GLN A 58 -3.81 8.02 13.69
C GLN A 58 -2.81 7.99 12.54
N THR A 59 -1.59 8.42 12.84
CA THR A 59 -0.44 8.23 11.96
C THR A 59 0.14 6.84 12.22
N VAL A 60 0.11 6.01 11.19
CA VAL A 60 0.56 4.62 11.22
C VAL A 60 1.88 4.54 10.46
N SER A 61 2.90 3.92 11.06
CA SER A 61 4.20 3.72 10.42
C SER A 61 4.13 2.58 9.40
N ARG A 62 5.09 2.55 8.48
CA ARG A 62 5.30 1.43 7.54
C ARG A 62 5.23 0.05 8.20
N ASP A 63 5.88 -0.14 9.34
CA ASP A 63 5.94 -1.43 10.03
C ASP A 63 4.58 -1.83 10.61
N GLN A 64 3.81 -0.85 11.09
CA GLN A 64 2.44 -1.08 11.55
C GLN A 64 1.52 -1.42 10.38
N THR A 65 1.60 -0.70 9.26
CA THR A 65 0.88 -1.03 8.02
C THR A 65 1.24 -2.45 7.54
N LYS A 66 2.52 -2.82 7.59
CA LYS A 66 2.99 -4.17 7.26
C LYS A 66 2.36 -5.22 8.18
N ALA A 67 2.33 -4.99 9.48
CA ALA A 67 1.71 -5.92 10.44
C ALA A 67 0.21 -6.10 10.20
N ILE A 68 -0.51 -5.01 9.92
CA ILE A 68 -1.95 -5.04 9.60
C ILE A 68 -2.19 -5.83 8.31
N HIS A 69 -1.43 -5.55 7.25
CA HIS A 69 -1.56 -6.28 5.99
C HIS A 69 -1.17 -7.76 6.13
N SER A 70 -0.13 -8.08 6.90
CA SER A 70 0.23 -9.46 7.22
C SER A 70 -0.93 -10.23 7.87
N MET A 71 -1.66 -9.60 8.80
CA MET A 71 -2.84 -10.19 9.40
C MET A 71 -3.94 -10.44 8.36
N TYR A 72 -4.21 -9.48 7.47
CA TYR A 72 -5.18 -9.64 6.39
C TYR A 72 -4.84 -10.78 5.42
N PHE A 73 -3.57 -10.91 5.03
CA PHE A 73 -3.11 -12.05 4.22
C PHE A 73 -3.25 -13.39 4.94
N ALA A 74 -2.93 -13.46 6.24
CA ALA A 74 -3.10 -14.68 7.04
C ALA A 74 -4.58 -15.07 7.19
N MET A 75 -5.48 -14.10 7.21
CA MET A 75 -6.94 -14.32 7.23
C MET A 75 -7.48 -14.74 5.87
N GLY A 76 -6.76 -14.50 4.77
CA GLY A 76 -7.21 -14.77 3.41
C GLY A 76 -8.25 -13.76 2.96
N THR A 77 -8.01 -12.47 3.22
CA THR A 77 -8.92 -11.43 2.73
C THR A 77 -8.79 -11.22 1.22
N SER A 78 -9.85 -10.71 0.61
CA SER A 78 -9.81 -10.16 -0.75
C SER A 78 -9.97 -8.65 -0.74
N ALA A 79 -9.46 -7.96 -1.75
CA ALA A 79 -9.54 -6.51 -1.82
C ALA A 79 -10.03 -6.01 -3.18
N THR A 80 -10.86 -4.96 -3.15
CA THR A 80 -11.33 -4.26 -4.35
C THR A 80 -10.99 -2.77 -4.25
N LEU A 81 -10.25 -2.26 -5.23
CA LEU A 81 -9.95 -0.83 -5.34
C LEU A 81 -11.23 -0.06 -5.70
N ILE A 82 -11.58 0.94 -4.90
CA ILE A 82 -12.72 1.85 -5.18
C ILE A 82 -12.21 3.09 -5.87
N HIS A 83 -11.15 3.68 -5.32
CA HIS A 83 -10.62 4.94 -5.76
C HIS A 83 -9.11 4.97 -5.67
N TYR A 84 -8.50 5.53 -6.70
CA TYR A 84 -7.11 5.93 -6.70
C TYR A 84 -7.02 7.31 -7.36
N ARG A 85 -6.53 8.30 -6.63
CA ARG A 85 -6.39 9.65 -7.16
C ARG A 85 -5.14 10.30 -6.63
N ARG A 86 -4.35 10.84 -7.55
CA ARG A 86 -3.24 11.73 -7.20
C ARG A 86 -3.79 13.12 -6.84
N ILE A 87 -3.56 13.56 -5.61
CA ILE A 87 -3.96 14.90 -5.12
C ILE A 87 -2.85 15.92 -5.38
N SER A 88 -1.59 15.53 -5.19
CA SER A 88 -0.43 16.43 -5.33
C SER A 88 0.79 15.69 -5.89
N LEU A 89 1.92 16.39 -6.02
CA LEU A 89 3.18 15.77 -6.46
C LEU A 89 3.59 14.60 -5.54
N HIS A 90 3.28 14.69 -4.24
CA HIS A 90 3.69 13.74 -3.20
C HIS A 90 2.51 13.14 -2.41
N THR A 91 1.27 13.38 -2.85
CA THR A 91 0.06 12.94 -2.14
C THR A 91 -0.86 12.19 -3.08
N ILE A 92 -1.23 10.99 -2.67
CA ILE A 92 -2.25 10.16 -3.30
C ILE A 92 -3.34 9.87 -2.27
N ASP A 93 -4.56 9.76 -2.75
CA ASP A 93 -5.72 9.33 -2.00
C ASP A 93 -6.20 8.01 -2.58
N ILE A 94 -6.38 7.03 -1.69
CA ILE A 94 -6.67 5.65 -2.04
C ILE A 94 -7.79 5.17 -1.13
N SER A 95 -8.81 4.56 -1.74
CA SER A 95 -9.87 3.86 -1.04
C SER A 95 -10.06 2.48 -1.64
N TYR A 96 -10.12 1.44 -0.80
CA TYR A 96 -10.39 0.06 -1.18
C TYR A 96 -11.23 -0.62 -0.10
N HIS A 97 -12.02 -1.62 -0.50
CA HIS A 97 -12.74 -2.49 0.42
C HIS A 97 -12.01 -3.81 0.60
N LEU A 98 -12.01 -4.30 1.83
CA LEU A 98 -11.54 -5.63 2.20
C LEU A 98 -12.75 -6.53 2.49
N PHE A 99 -12.71 -7.76 2.00
CA PHE A 99 -13.70 -8.81 2.27
C PHE A 99 -13.02 -9.98 2.98
N GLN A 100 -13.75 -10.63 3.88
CA GLN A 100 -13.36 -11.88 4.56
C GLN A 100 -14.10 -13.06 3.96
#